data_AF-A0A816RDS7-F1
#
_entry.id   AF-A0A816RDS7-F1
#
_cell.length_a   1.000
_cell.length_b   1.000
_cell.length_c   1.000
_cell.angle_alpha   90.00
_cell.angle_beta   90.00
_cell.angle_gamma   90.00
#
_symmetry.space_group_name_H-M   'P 1'
#
loop_
_entity.id
_entity.type
_entity.pdbx_description
1 polymer ?
#
loop_
_entity_poly.entity_id
_entity_poly.type
_entity_poly.pdbx_seq_one_letter_code
_entity_poly.pdbx_strand_id
1 'polypeptide(L)'
;MWISIPKRHIVVWDSICSSISPEDLDVVMEPFLYMVPYLLVECASSDEQRAQYSLEPFTYERPTNIPSARAGDCGVYTLKYIECHALGIEFSKKDFAKANGKTMRDKMAVDIFQELPDAHEFENKDNDANRGAYDG
;
A
#
# COMPACT_ATOMS: atom_id res chain seq x y z
N MET A 1 -3.59 2.07 -0.44
CA MET A 1 -5.05 2.10 -0.21
C MET A 1 -5.52 0.68 0.08
N TRP A 2 -6.31 0.49 1.14
CA TRP A 2 -6.87 -0.79 1.55
C TRP A 2 -8.39 -0.69 1.59
N ILE A 3 -9.12 -1.52 0.84
CA ILE A 3 -10.58 -1.43 0.70
C ILE A 3 -11.21 -2.61 1.46
N SER A 4 -11.91 -2.33 2.55
CA SER A 4 -12.71 -3.33 3.25
C SER A 4 -14.13 -3.34 2.70
N ILE A 5 -14.44 -4.32 1.86
CA ILE A 5 -15.80 -4.52 1.30
C ILE A 5 -16.84 -4.71 2.42
N PRO A 6 -16.63 -5.59 3.42
CA PRO A 6 -17.65 -5.81 4.46
C PRO A 6 -17.90 -4.57 5.33
N LYS A 7 -16.85 -3.78 5.61
CA LYS A 7 -16.96 -2.55 6.40
C LYS A 7 -17.35 -1.33 5.58
N ARG A 8 -17.38 -1.43 4.25
CA ARG A 8 -17.59 -0.32 3.33
C ARG A 8 -16.67 0.87 3.63
N HIS A 9 -15.40 0.55 3.90
CA HIS A 9 -14.43 1.52 4.40
C HIS A 9 -13.09 1.37 3.70
N ILE A 10 -12.48 2.49 3.33
CA ILE A 10 -11.18 2.57 2.68
C ILE A 10 -10.16 3.18 3.62
N VAL A 11 -9.01 2.54 3.80
CA VAL A 11 -7.90 3.09 4.59
C VAL A 11 -6.77 3.51 3.65
N VAL A 12 -6.41 4.79 3.71
CA VAL A 12 -5.29 5.36 2.94
C VAL A 12 -4.05 5.38 3.83
N TRP A 13 -3.24 4.32 3.74
CA TRP A 13 -1.94 4.24 4.40
C TRP A 13 -0.91 5.11 3.65
N ASP A 14 -0.73 6.35 4.12
CA ASP A 14 0.21 7.31 3.54
C ASP A 14 1.45 7.48 4.43
N SER A 15 2.59 6.98 3.94
CA SER A 15 3.87 7.08 4.65
C SER A 15 4.56 8.45 4.49
N ILE A 16 4.03 9.33 3.64
CA ILE A 16 4.53 10.70 3.42
C ILE A 16 3.33 11.64 3.48
N CYS A 17 2.70 11.75 4.66
CA CYS A 17 1.49 12.53 4.86
C CYS A 17 1.58 14.02 4.50
N SER A 18 2.80 14.55 4.37
CA SER A 18 3.05 15.92 3.91
C SER A 18 2.96 16.09 2.39
N SER A 19 2.81 15.00 1.62
CA SER A 19 2.78 15.04 0.15
C SER A 19 1.46 15.55 -0.42
N ILE A 20 0.37 15.45 0.35
CA ILE A 20 -0.97 15.89 -0.04
C ILE A 20 -1.72 16.41 1.19
N SER A 21 -2.36 17.57 1.06
CA SER A 21 -3.19 18.14 2.13
C SER A 21 -4.41 17.24 2.40
N PRO A 22 -5.03 17.29 3.60
CA PRO A 22 -6.31 16.65 3.83
C PRO A 22 -7.35 17.04 2.77
N GLU A 23 -7.49 18.32 2.48
CA GLU A 23 -8.53 18.84 1.58
C GLU A 23 -8.34 18.35 0.14
N ASP A 24 -7.10 18.33 -0.36
CA ASP A 24 -6.81 17.79 -1.70
C ASP A 24 -7.00 16.27 -1.74
N LEU A 25 -6.68 15.57 -0.65
CA LEU A 25 -6.92 14.14 -0.56
C LEU A 25 -8.41 13.81 -0.58
N ASP A 26 -9.25 14.63 0.07
CA ASP A 26 -10.70 14.47 0.06
C ASP A 26 -11.24 14.54 -1.38
N VAL A 27 -10.76 15.50 -2.18
CA VAL A 27 -11.08 15.63 -3.60
C VAL A 27 -10.62 14.41 -4.41
N VAL A 28 -9.41 13.90 -4.14
CA VAL A 28 -8.88 12.70 -4.81
C VAL A 28 -9.67 11.45 -4.43
N MET A 29 -10.11 11.33 -3.18
CA MET A 29 -10.79 10.15 -2.67
C MET A 29 -12.26 10.09 -3.09
N GLU A 30 -12.95 11.22 -3.20
CA GLU A 30 -14.38 11.29 -3.52
C GLU A 30 -14.78 10.32 -4.66
N PRO A 31 -14.16 10.34 -5.86
CA PRO A 31 -14.55 9.43 -6.93
C PRO A 31 -14.46 7.95 -6.53
N PHE A 32 -13.44 7.54 -5.76
CA PHE A 32 -13.29 6.15 -5.33
C PHE A 32 -14.40 5.72 -4.36
N LEU A 33 -14.83 6.62 -3.46
CA LEU A 33 -15.89 6.33 -2.50
C LEU A 33 -17.21 6.00 -3.20
N TYR A 34 -17.50 6.71 -4.30
CA TYR A 34 -18.66 6.44 -5.13
C TYR A 34 -18.42 5.25 -6.05
N MET A 35 -17.30 5.16 -6.76
CA MET A 35 -17.09 4.11 -7.79
C MET A 35 -17.05 2.69 -7.23
N VAL A 36 -16.43 2.47 -6.06
CA VAL A 36 -16.28 1.12 -5.49
C VAL A 36 -17.62 0.38 -5.35
N PRO A 37 -18.67 0.93 -4.72
CA PRO A 37 -19.95 0.22 -4.61
C PRO A 37 -20.61 -0.06 -5.98
N TYR A 38 -20.48 0.82 -6.97
CA TYR A 38 -20.99 0.53 -8.33
C TYR A 38 -20.22 -0.61 -8.99
N LEU A 39 -18.89 -0.64 -8.86
CA LEU A 39 -18.06 -1.74 -9.37
C LEU A 39 -18.43 -3.08 -8.73
N LEU A 40 -18.73 -3.10 -7.42
CA LEU A 40 -19.16 -4.33 -6.74
C LEU A 40 -20.50 -4.85 -7.28
N VAL A 41 -21.46 -3.96 -7.54
CA VAL A 41 -22.75 -4.33 -8.15
C VAL A 41 -22.57 -4.78 -9.60
N GLU A 42 -21.68 -4.15 -10.36
CA GLU A 42 -21.44 -4.50 -11.76
C GLU A 42 -20.68 -5.82 -11.91
N CYS A 43 -19.72 -6.11 -11.03
CA CYS A 43 -18.95 -7.35 -11.04
C CYS A 43 -19.66 -8.53 -10.35
N ALA A 44 -20.83 -8.33 -9.75
CA ALA A 44 -21.59 -9.41 -9.13
C ALA A 44 -22.08 -10.42 -10.18
N SER A 45 -21.93 -11.71 -9.92
CA SER A 45 -22.26 -12.77 -10.88
C SER A 45 -23.73 -13.20 -10.85
N SER A 46 -24.54 -12.62 -9.94
CA SER A 46 -25.95 -12.99 -9.74
C SER A 46 -26.73 -11.82 -9.12
N ASP A 47 -28.06 -11.83 -9.31
CA ASP A 47 -28.95 -10.84 -8.72
C ASP A 47 -29.00 -10.95 -7.18
N GLU A 48 -28.85 -12.16 -6.62
CA GLU A 48 -28.76 -12.36 -5.18
C GLU A 48 -27.50 -11.70 -4.57
N GLN A 49 -26.36 -11.73 -5.27
CA GLN A 49 -25.16 -11.01 -4.85
C GLN A 49 -25.32 -9.50 -5.02
N ARG A 50 -25.93 -9.05 -6.13
CA ARG A 50 -26.22 -7.62 -6.34
C ARG A 50 -27.06 -7.04 -5.21
N ALA A 51 -28.07 -7.77 -4.77
CA ALA A 51 -28.95 -7.36 -3.67
C ALA A 51 -28.23 -7.18 -2.32
N GLN A 52 -27.03 -7.74 -2.14
CA GLN A 52 -26.22 -7.58 -0.92
C GLN A 52 -25.42 -6.27 -0.91
N TYR A 53 -25.19 -5.64 -2.06
CA TYR A 53 -24.37 -4.44 -2.17
C TYR A 53 -25.24 -3.18 -2.19
N SER A 54 -25.03 -2.30 -1.21
CA SER A 54 -25.56 -0.93 -1.25
C SER A 54 -24.73 -0.03 -2.17
N LEU A 55 -25.39 0.88 -2.88
CA LEU A 55 -24.78 1.93 -3.70
C LEU A 55 -24.34 3.18 -2.92
N GLU A 56 -24.60 3.23 -1.60
CA GLU A 56 -24.13 4.34 -0.76
C GLU A 56 -22.61 4.50 -0.85
N PRO A 57 -22.06 5.72 -0.80
CA PRO A 57 -20.62 5.91 -0.85
C PRO A 57 -19.92 5.17 0.28
N PHE A 58 -18.71 4.66 0.00
CA PHE A 58 -17.85 4.14 1.05
C PHE A 58 -17.35 5.30 1.93
N THR A 59 -16.96 4.98 3.15
CA THR A 59 -16.22 5.92 3.99
C THR A 59 -14.72 5.72 3.80
N TYR A 60 -13.90 6.69 4.18
CA TYR A 60 -12.46 6.47 4.25
C TYR A 60 -11.83 7.17 5.44
N GLU A 61 -10.62 6.73 5.76
CA GLU A 61 -9.74 7.40 6.70
C GLU A 61 -8.30 7.43 6.16
N ARG A 62 -7.56 8.46 6.53
CA ARG A 62 -6.09 8.48 6.44
C ARG A 62 -5.55 8.48 7.88
N PRO A 63 -5.02 7.36 8.39
CA PRO A 63 -4.49 7.33 9.74
C PRO A 63 -3.29 8.29 9.87
N THR A 64 -3.34 9.18 10.86
CA THR A 64 -2.31 10.22 11.05
C THR A 64 -1.17 9.80 11.98
N ASN A 65 -1.35 8.68 12.66
CA ASN A 65 -0.47 8.22 13.72
C ASN A 65 0.62 7.25 13.22
N ILE A 66 0.89 7.29 11.91
CA ILE A 66 1.81 6.42 11.18
C ILE A 66 3.21 7.08 11.14
N PRO A 67 4.32 6.32 11.30
CA PRO A 67 5.67 6.80 11.06
C PRO A 67 5.87 7.28 9.63
N SER A 68 6.46 8.47 9.48
CA SER A 68 6.82 8.99 8.16
C SER A 68 8.07 8.31 7.59
N ALA A 69 7.99 7.90 6.34
CA ALA A 69 9.09 7.33 5.57
C ALA A 69 10.11 8.40 5.14
N ARG A 70 11.32 7.96 4.78
CA ARG A 70 12.26 8.81 4.02
C ARG A 70 11.79 8.93 2.57
N ALA A 71 12.23 9.98 1.87
CA ALA A 71 12.13 10.02 0.42
C ALA A 71 12.80 8.75 -0.16
N GLY A 72 12.14 8.09 -1.10
CA GLY A 72 12.57 6.81 -1.67
C GLY A 72 12.04 5.56 -0.93
N ASP A 73 11.54 5.68 0.29
CA ASP A 73 11.05 4.52 1.08
C ASP A 73 9.55 4.25 0.96
N CYS A 74 8.77 5.10 0.27
CA CYS A 74 7.32 4.95 0.17
C CYS A 74 6.88 3.60 -0.41
N GLY A 75 7.62 3.05 -1.37
CA GLY A 75 7.36 1.72 -1.94
C GLY A 75 7.57 0.60 -0.91
N VAL A 76 8.64 0.69 -0.11
CA VAL A 76 8.97 -0.29 0.93
C VAL A 76 7.90 -0.29 2.02
N TYR A 77 7.47 0.89 2.45
CA TYR A 77 6.37 1.02 3.41
C TYR A 77 5.07 0.48 2.82
N THR A 78 4.77 0.76 1.55
CA THR A 78 3.59 0.21 0.84
C THR A 78 3.56 -1.32 0.88
N LEU A 79 4.67 -1.97 0.53
CA LEU A 79 4.79 -3.43 0.56
C LEU A 79 4.66 -3.98 1.98
N LYS A 80 5.27 -3.33 2.97
CA LYS A 80 5.14 -3.73 4.36
C LYS A 80 3.72 -3.54 4.92
N TYR A 81 2.95 -2.54 4.49
CA TYR A 81 1.52 -2.45 4.83
C TYR A 81 0.74 -3.64 4.26
N ILE A 82 1.01 -4.01 3.00
CA ILE A 82 0.38 -5.17 2.36
C ILE A 82 0.72 -6.45 3.13
N GLU A 83 1.99 -6.65 3.48
CA GLU A 83 2.45 -7.79 4.28
C GLU A 83 1.74 -7.87 5.62
N CYS A 84 1.67 -6.76 6.38
CA CYS A 84 0.98 -6.73 7.67
C CYS A 84 -0.50 -7.13 7.54
N HIS A 85 -1.21 -6.57 6.56
CA HIS A 85 -2.62 -6.90 6.31
C HIS A 85 -2.80 -8.36 5.87
N ALA A 86 -1.93 -8.88 5.01
CA ALA A 86 -1.98 -10.27 4.54
C ALA A 86 -1.75 -11.27 5.69
N LEU A 87 -0.87 -10.94 6.63
CA LEU A 87 -0.58 -11.77 7.81
C LEU A 87 -1.56 -11.53 8.97
N GLY A 88 -2.48 -10.56 8.86
CA GLY A 88 -3.40 -10.19 9.93
C GLY A 88 -2.70 -9.61 11.16
N ILE A 89 -1.51 -9.02 10.99
CA ILE A 89 -0.75 -8.38 12.07
C ILE A 89 -0.93 -6.87 12.04
N GLU A 90 -0.93 -6.26 13.23
CA GLU A 90 -0.99 -4.82 13.34
C GLU A 90 0.32 -4.16 12.93
N PHE A 91 0.19 -2.93 12.45
CA PHE A 91 1.34 -2.11 12.11
C PHE A 91 2.07 -1.60 13.37
N SER A 92 3.34 -1.96 13.51
CA SER A 92 4.18 -1.55 14.66
C SER A 92 4.92 -0.25 14.37
N LYS A 93 4.58 0.83 15.07
CA LYS A 93 5.29 2.11 14.95
C LYS A 93 6.79 2.00 15.23
N LYS A 94 7.16 1.07 16.11
CA LYS A 94 8.55 0.80 16.48
C LYS A 94 9.31 0.16 15.32
N ASP A 95 8.73 -0.85 14.69
CA ASP A 95 9.40 -1.60 13.64
C ASP A 95 9.51 -0.77 12.34
N PHE A 96 8.51 0.07 12.10
CA PHE A 96 8.45 0.99 10.98
C PHE A 96 8.98 2.38 11.30
N ALA A 97 9.73 2.54 12.39
CA ALA A 97 10.42 3.79 12.65
C ALA A 97 11.33 4.15 11.47
N LYS A 98 11.40 5.44 11.14
CA LYS A 98 12.21 5.96 10.03
C LYS A 98 13.66 5.46 10.04
N ALA A 99 14.24 5.29 11.23
CA ALA A 99 15.59 4.76 11.43
C ALA A 99 15.78 3.31 10.92
N ASN A 100 14.70 2.52 10.89
CA ASN A 100 14.72 1.14 10.45
C ASN A 100 14.53 1.01 8.92
N GLY A 101 14.35 2.11 8.19
CA GLY A 101 14.10 2.11 6.75
C GLY A 101 15.12 1.28 5.95
N LYS A 102 16.42 1.43 6.25
CA LYS A 102 17.48 0.63 5.61
C LYS A 102 17.30 -0.86 5.90
N THR A 103 17.10 -1.24 7.15
CA THR A 103 16.91 -2.65 7.53
C THR A 103 15.66 -3.24 6.88
N MET A 104 14.57 -2.48 6.74
CA MET A 104 13.38 -2.92 6.02
C MET A 104 13.68 -3.15 4.54
N ARG A 105 14.41 -2.23 3.89
CA ARG A 105 14.86 -2.39 2.50
C ARG A 105 15.73 -3.62 2.31
N ASP A 106 16.78 -3.76 3.12
CA ASP A 106 17.74 -4.84 3.00
C ASP A 106 17.06 -6.20 3.20
N LYS A 107 16.18 -6.33 4.21
CA LYS A 107 15.42 -7.57 4.45
C LYS A 107 14.52 -7.90 3.27
N MET A 108 13.75 -6.92 2.79
CA MET A 108 12.85 -7.13 1.67
C MET A 108 13.59 -7.52 0.38
N ALA A 109 14.76 -6.93 0.14
CA ALA A 109 15.60 -7.30 -1.00
C ALA A 109 16.09 -8.76 -0.90
N VAL A 110 16.50 -9.19 0.30
CA VAL A 110 16.89 -10.59 0.56
C VAL A 110 15.69 -11.52 0.38
N ASP A 111 14.53 -11.20 0.95
CA ASP A 111 13.33 -12.02 0.85
C ASP A 111 12.90 -12.18 -0.62
N ILE A 112 12.84 -11.10 -1.39
CA ILE A 112 12.51 -11.14 -2.83
C ILE A 112 13.52 -11.98 -3.61
N PHE A 113 14.82 -11.83 -3.32
CA PHE A 113 15.86 -12.61 -4.00
C PHE A 113 15.72 -14.11 -3.71
N GLN A 114 15.33 -14.49 -2.50
CA GLN A 114 15.13 -15.89 -2.10
C GLN A 114 13.88 -16.52 -2.72
N GLU A 115 12.83 -15.73 -2.96
CA GLU A 115 11.60 -16.19 -3.62
C GLU A 115 11.76 -16.46 -5.13
N LEU A 116 12.88 -16.00 -5.72
CA LEU A 116 13.20 -16.22 -7.13
C LEU A 116 14.22 -17.36 -7.24
N PRO A 117 13.80 -18.62 -7.47
CA PRO A 117 14.75 -19.68 -7.81
C PRO A 117 15.52 -19.25 -9.06
N ASP A 118 16.82 -19.48 -9.07
CA ASP A 118 17.74 -19.13 -10.17
C ASP A 118 18.03 -17.62 -10.30
N ALA A 119 17.69 -16.80 -9.30
CA ALA A 119 18.03 -15.37 -9.32
C ALA A 119 19.53 -15.08 -9.49
N HIS A 120 20.37 -16.01 -9.05
CA HIS A 120 21.82 -15.99 -9.17
C HIS A 120 22.32 -16.25 -10.61
N GLU A 121 21.47 -16.75 -11.51
CA GLU A 121 21.79 -17.00 -12.91
C GLU A 121 21.44 -15.81 -13.82
N PHE A 122 20.70 -14.81 -13.32
CA PHE A 122 20.41 -13.61 -14.11
C PHE A 122 21.68 -12.80 -14.35
N GLU A 123 22.07 -12.68 -15.62
CA GLU A 123 23.10 -11.72 -16.03
C GLU A 123 22.61 -10.29 -15.79
N ASN A 124 23.39 -9.50 -15.05
CA ASN A 124 23.19 -8.07 -14.87
C ASN A 124 23.46 -7.35 -16.21
N LYS A 125 22.41 -7.17 -17.02
CA LYS A 125 22.50 -6.53 -18.35
C LYS A 125 22.65 -5.01 -18.27
N ASP A 126 22.36 -4.45 -17.12
CA ASP A 126 22.34 -3.03 -16.79
C ASP A 126 23.68 -2.51 -16.24
N ASN A 127 24.68 -3.40 -16.08
CA ASN A 127 26.09 -3.07 -15.80
C ASN A 127 26.27 -2.05 -14.66
N ASP A 128 25.47 -2.18 -13.60
CA ASP A 128 25.55 -1.31 -12.42
C ASP A 128 25.35 0.19 -12.71
N ALA A 129 24.77 0.56 -13.85
CA ALA A 129 24.56 1.97 -14.24
C ALA A 129 23.75 2.77 -13.20
N ASN A 130 22.96 2.08 -12.37
CA ASN A 130 22.13 2.67 -11.33
C ASN A 130 22.77 2.68 -9.91
N ARG A 131 24.02 2.21 -9.74
CA ARG A 131 24.63 2.09 -8.40
C ARG A 131 24.72 3.41 -7.63
N GLY A 132 24.85 4.55 -8.31
CA GLY A 132 24.94 5.87 -7.66
C GLY A 132 23.60 6.58 -7.41
N ALA A 133 22.47 5.98 -7.80
CA ALA A 133 21.17 6.65 -7.74
C ALA A 133 20.55 6.71 -6.33
N TYR A 134 21.09 5.93 -5.38
CA TYR A 134 20.47 5.71 -4.07
C TYR A 134 21.38 6.04 -2.88
N ASP A 135 22.54 6.65 -3.10
CA ASP A 135 23.50 7.07 -2.06
C ASP A 135 23.07 8.40 -1.37
N GLY A 136 21.81 8.50 -0.94
CA GLY A 136 21.20 9.67 -0.25
C GLY A 136 20.55 9.37 1.10
#